data_AF-A0A927WCH1-F1
#
_entry.id   AF-A0A927WCH1-F1
#
_cell.length_a   1.000
_cell.length_b   1.000
_cell.length_c   1.000
_cell.angle_alpha   90.00
_cell.angle_beta   90.00
_cell.angle_gamma   90.00
#
_symmetry.space_group_name_H-M   'P 1'
#
loop_
_entity.id
_entity.type
_entity.pdbx_description
1 polymer ?
#
loop_
_entity_poly.entity_id
_entity_poly.type
_entity_poly.pdbx_seq_one_letter_code
_entity_poly.pdbx_strand_id
1 'polypeptide(L)'
;MEIKIVLLIVASLFFAIGICISKLKWYWLISGYNTMSKEEKANVEIEALGNYMSKIFFFISSLNIIGFILNYFFNISIAIFIVLTVIVLLYSIYNCQRFDHNPNSSKETKIVLVIVIFIMLITCIPIMAIGYSTTKVTITDTSIKISSGVNASITKDKIKSVSLVNEMPKILIRTGGIDMGRVQKGSYSLENDIKAKLFLASKEGPFIEIILDSSPSHYYINYKDSKNTNTTYEDIINKLDLDK
;
A
#
# COMPACT_ATOMS: atom_id res chain seq x y z
N MET A 1 13.97 0.72 3.63
CA MET A 1 13.33 0.09 4.81
C MET A 1 12.43 -1.02 4.30
N GLU A 2 12.63 -2.27 4.76
CA GLU A 2 11.75 -3.36 4.35
C GLU A 2 10.32 -3.13 4.86
N ILE A 3 9.33 -3.38 4.02
CA ILE A 3 7.92 -3.10 4.33
C ILE A 3 7.43 -3.78 5.61
N LYS A 4 8.04 -4.90 6.01
CA LYS A 4 7.73 -5.63 7.25
C LYS A 4 8.09 -4.86 8.53
N ILE A 5 9.05 -3.94 8.49
CA ILE A 5 9.44 -3.11 9.65
C ILE A 5 8.28 -2.21 10.10
N VAL A 6 7.37 -1.86 9.19
CA VAL A 6 6.16 -1.09 9.49
C VAL A 6 5.33 -1.75 10.61
N LEU A 7 5.24 -3.09 10.63
CA LEU A 7 4.49 -3.80 11.66
C LEU A 7 5.10 -3.57 13.06
N LEU A 8 6.43 -3.52 13.17
CA LEU A 8 7.10 -3.25 14.45
C LEU A 8 6.90 -1.81 14.89
N ILE A 9 6.99 -0.84 13.97
CA ILE A 9 6.74 0.58 14.29
C ILE A 9 5.31 0.75 14.82
N VAL A 10 4.33 0.16 14.13
CA VAL A 10 2.92 0.18 14.55
C VAL A 10 2.76 -0.51 15.90
N ALA A 11 3.36 -1.67 16.09
CA ALA A 11 3.28 -2.39 17.36
C ALA A 11 3.85 -1.59 18.54
N SER A 12 5.02 -0.97 18.36
CA SER A 12 5.65 -0.13 19.39
C SER A 12 4.79 1.09 19.71
N LEU A 13 4.22 1.75 18.70
CA LEU A 13 3.33 2.89 18.89
C LEU A 13 2.10 2.52 19.73
N PHE A 14 1.37 1.47 19.34
CA PHE A 14 0.19 1.03 20.08
C PHE A 14 0.53 0.54 21.48
N PHE A 15 1.67 -0.14 21.67
CA PHE A 15 2.14 -0.52 22.99
C PHE A 15 2.39 0.69 23.90
N ALA A 16 3.10 1.70 23.39
CA ALA A 16 3.40 2.92 24.12
C ALA A 16 2.12 3.68 24.50
N ILE A 17 1.19 3.86 23.57
CA ILE A 17 -0.11 4.51 23.85
C ILE A 17 -0.91 3.70 24.88
N GLY A 18 -0.90 2.36 24.78
CA GLY A 18 -1.51 1.47 25.77
C GLY A 18 -0.97 1.69 27.19
N ILE A 19 0.35 1.88 27.34
CA ILE A 19 0.98 2.24 28.62
C ILE A 19 0.53 3.62 29.09
N CYS A 20 0.57 4.63 28.22
CA CYS A 20 0.17 6.00 28.56
C CYS A 20 -1.27 6.05 29.10
N ILE A 21 -2.19 5.32 28.48
CA ILE A 21 -3.59 5.28 28.92
C ILE A 21 -3.76 4.45 30.20
N SER A 22 -3.20 3.24 30.25
CA SER A 22 -3.44 2.32 31.38
C SER A 22 -2.74 2.74 32.68
N LYS A 23 -1.48 3.19 32.58
CA LYS A 23 -0.60 3.50 33.71
C LYS A 23 -0.54 4.98 34.03
N LEU A 24 -0.32 5.82 33.01
CA LEU A 24 -0.17 7.27 33.20
C LEU A 24 -1.50 8.02 33.18
N LYS A 25 -2.60 7.32 32.89
CA LYS A 25 -3.97 7.87 32.81
C LYS A 25 -4.07 9.06 31.85
N TRP A 26 -3.30 9.04 30.76
CA TRP A 26 -3.33 10.06 29.72
C TRP A 26 -4.57 9.91 28.84
N TYR A 27 -5.75 10.09 29.43
CA TYR A 27 -7.05 9.93 28.78
C TYR A 27 -7.30 10.97 27.68
N TRP A 28 -6.56 12.08 27.68
CA TRP A 28 -6.56 13.06 26.60
C TRP A 28 -6.05 12.50 25.26
N LEU A 29 -5.39 11.32 25.25
CA LEU A 29 -5.05 10.60 24.01
C LEU A 29 -6.25 9.90 23.35
N ILE A 30 -7.38 9.77 24.06
CA ILE A 30 -8.59 9.16 23.53
C ILE A 30 -9.34 10.23 22.71
N SER A 31 -9.24 10.10 21.39
CA SER A 31 -9.97 10.95 20.45
C SER A 31 -11.47 10.88 20.71
N GLY A 32 -12.17 12.00 20.57
CA GLY A 32 -13.56 12.17 21.00
C GLY A 32 -13.64 12.67 22.45
N TYR A 33 -13.03 11.97 23.41
CA TYR A 33 -13.00 12.44 24.81
C TYR A 33 -12.24 13.75 24.96
N ASN A 34 -11.07 13.89 24.33
CA ASN A 34 -10.28 15.12 24.44
C ASN A 34 -11.05 16.38 24.01
N THR A 35 -11.88 16.23 22.98
CA THR A 35 -12.67 17.31 22.33
C THR A 35 -14.02 17.57 22.99
N MET A 36 -14.49 16.70 23.89
CA MET A 36 -15.72 16.90 24.64
C MET A 36 -15.64 18.10 25.58
N SER A 37 -16.78 18.78 25.73
CA SER A 37 -17.01 19.78 26.77
C SER A 37 -16.89 19.16 28.16
N LYS A 38 -16.81 20.00 29.20
CA LYS A 38 -16.72 19.52 30.59
C LYS A 38 -17.95 18.70 31.01
N GLU A 39 -19.12 19.10 30.53
CA GLU A 39 -20.39 18.40 30.81
C GLU A 39 -20.42 17.02 30.15
N GLU A 40 -20.07 16.93 28.87
CA GLU A 40 -20.02 15.66 28.16
C GLU A 40 -18.98 14.69 28.76
N LYS A 41 -17.82 15.21 29.19
CA LYS A 41 -16.80 14.41 29.88
C LYS A 41 -17.30 13.79 31.17
N ALA A 42 -18.24 14.42 31.87
CA ALA A 42 -18.81 13.91 33.11
C ALA A 42 -19.73 12.70 32.88
N ASN A 43 -20.27 12.56 31.67
CA ASN A 43 -21.15 11.45 31.28
C ASN A 43 -20.37 10.22 30.76
N VAL A 44 -19.03 10.26 30.75
CA VAL A 44 -18.17 9.18 30.26
C VAL A 44 -17.52 8.44 31.43
N GLU A 45 -17.63 7.11 31.44
CA GLU A 45 -16.90 6.25 32.37
C GLU A 45 -15.41 6.15 31.97
N ILE A 46 -14.67 7.23 32.19
CA ILE A 46 -13.34 7.40 31.57
C ILE A 46 -12.32 6.34 31.98
N GLU A 47 -12.36 5.84 33.22
CA GLU A 47 -11.44 4.78 33.65
C GLU A 47 -11.76 3.44 32.99
N ALA A 48 -13.04 3.09 32.88
CA ALA A 48 -13.49 1.87 32.21
C ALA A 48 -13.16 1.92 30.71
N LEU A 49 -13.42 3.07 30.07
CA LEU A 49 -13.05 3.35 28.68
C LEU A 49 -11.54 3.26 28.47
N GLY A 50 -10.73 3.89 29.33
CA GLY A 50 -9.27 3.84 29.25
C GLY A 50 -8.70 2.42 29.43
N ASN A 51 -9.25 1.66 30.37
CA ASN A 51 -8.88 0.25 30.56
C ASN A 51 -9.26 -0.61 29.36
N TYR A 52 -10.41 -0.36 28.72
CA TYR A 52 -10.80 -1.04 27.50
C TYR A 52 -9.87 -0.67 26.32
N MET A 53 -9.63 0.62 26.10
CA MET A 53 -8.79 1.12 25.01
C MET A 53 -7.35 0.62 25.12
N SER A 54 -6.78 0.61 26.31
CA SER A 54 -5.42 0.08 26.52
C SER A 54 -5.31 -1.41 26.21
N LYS A 55 -6.32 -2.23 26.57
CA LYS A 55 -6.37 -3.66 26.17
C LYS A 55 -6.43 -3.83 24.66
N ILE A 56 -7.23 -3.02 23.95
CA ILE A 56 -7.28 -3.03 22.49
C ILE A 56 -5.93 -2.66 21.88
N PHE A 57 -5.25 -1.64 22.41
CA PHE A 57 -3.93 -1.24 21.92
C PHE A 57 -2.84 -2.28 22.18
N PHE A 58 -2.85 -2.93 23.35
CA PHE A 58 -1.96 -4.08 23.59
C PHE A 58 -2.28 -5.25 22.66
N PHE A 59 -3.55 -5.52 22.38
CA PHE A 59 -3.94 -6.56 21.43
C PHE A 59 -3.44 -6.24 20.01
N ILE A 60 -3.64 -5.01 19.52
CA ILE A 60 -3.12 -4.56 18.22
C ILE A 60 -1.60 -4.66 18.17
N SER A 61 -0.92 -4.28 19.25
CA SER A 61 0.54 -4.42 19.35
C SER A 61 0.98 -5.88 19.19
N SER A 62 0.41 -6.78 19.99
CA SER A 62 0.68 -8.23 19.92
C SER A 62 0.35 -8.81 18.54
N LEU A 63 -0.79 -8.42 17.95
CA LEU A 63 -1.20 -8.83 16.61
C LEU A 63 -0.16 -8.47 15.55
N ASN A 64 0.40 -7.26 15.61
CA ASN A 64 1.40 -6.80 14.64
C ASN A 64 2.78 -7.45 14.86
N ILE A 65 3.16 -7.73 16.11
CA ILE A 65 4.37 -8.52 16.42
C ILE A 65 4.24 -9.94 15.84
N ILE A 66 3.09 -10.59 16.06
CA ILE A 66 2.79 -11.91 15.48
C ILE A 66 2.85 -11.83 13.95
N GLY A 67 2.29 -10.77 13.36
CA GLY A 67 2.35 -10.55 11.92
C GLY A 67 3.76 -10.41 11.37
N PHE A 68 4.64 -9.72 12.08
CA PHE A 68 6.05 -9.62 11.72
C PHE A 68 6.73 -11.00 11.74
N ILE A 69 6.53 -11.78 12.82
CA ILE A 69 7.11 -13.11 12.97
C ILE A 69 6.61 -14.05 11.85
N LEU A 70 5.30 -14.06 11.59
CA LEU A 70 4.70 -14.90 10.55
C LEU A 70 5.14 -14.52 9.14
N ASN A 71 5.30 -13.22 8.87
CA ASN A 71 5.89 -12.77 7.61
C ASN A 71 7.36 -13.20 7.50
N TYR A 72 8.14 -13.07 8.56
CA TYR A 72 9.58 -13.37 8.56
C TYR A 72 9.87 -14.86 8.33
N PHE A 73 9.18 -15.75 9.04
CA PHE A 73 9.45 -17.20 8.97
C PHE A 73 8.66 -17.93 7.89
N PHE A 74 7.47 -17.43 7.51
CA PHE A 74 6.54 -18.17 6.66
C PHE A 74 6.07 -17.36 5.44
N ASN A 75 6.62 -16.17 5.19
CA ASN A 75 6.22 -15.28 4.10
C ASN A 75 4.70 -14.96 4.05
N ILE A 76 4.00 -15.04 5.20
CA ILE A 76 2.60 -14.65 5.29
C ILE A 76 2.47 -13.15 5.00
N SER A 77 1.49 -12.79 4.17
CA SER A 77 1.30 -11.39 3.74
C SER A 77 1.01 -10.46 4.93
N ILE A 78 1.81 -9.41 5.06
CA ILE A 78 1.61 -8.37 6.08
C ILE A 78 0.26 -7.66 5.96
N ALA A 79 -0.35 -7.66 4.76
CA ALA A 79 -1.62 -7.00 4.49
C ALA A 79 -2.76 -7.58 5.35
N ILE A 80 -2.68 -8.86 5.70
CA ILE A 80 -3.66 -9.53 6.58
C ILE A 80 -3.68 -8.84 7.95
N PHE A 81 -2.51 -8.55 8.52
CA PHE A 81 -2.39 -7.92 9.85
C PHE A 81 -2.80 -6.45 9.84
N ILE A 82 -2.56 -5.75 8.74
CA ILE A 82 -3.06 -4.38 8.53
C ILE A 82 -4.59 -4.38 8.49
N VAL A 83 -5.21 -5.28 7.71
CA VAL A 83 -6.67 -5.40 7.63
C VAL A 83 -7.28 -5.77 8.97
N LEU A 84 -6.70 -6.75 9.68
CA LEU A 84 -7.16 -7.13 11.01
C LEU A 84 -7.04 -5.97 12.02
N THR A 85 -5.96 -5.19 11.96
CA THR A 85 -5.80 -3.99 12.80
C THR A 85 -6.93 -2.98 12.54
N VAL A 86 -7.26 -2.73 11.28
CA VAL A 86 -8.37 -1.83 10.91
C VAL A 86 -9.71 -2.36 11.41
N ILE A 87 -9.99 -3.66 11.25
CA ILE A 87 -11.23 -4.28 11.74
C ILE A 87 -11.36 -4.13 13.26
N VAL A 88 -10.28 -4.43 14.00
CA VAL A 88 -10.25 -4.31 15.46
C VAL A 88 -10.47 -2.86 15.88
N LEU A 89 -9.89 -1.89 15.19
CA LEU A 89 -10.10 -0.46 15.48
C LEU A 89 -11.55 -0.04 15.24
N LEU A 90 -12.14 -0.38 14.09
CA LEU A 90 -13.54 -0.07 13.77
C LEU A 90 -14.50 -0.70 14.78
N TYR A 91 -14.28 -1.98 15.11
CA TYR A 91 -15.04 -2.67 16.16
C TYR A 91 -14.85 -2.00 17.52
N SER A 92 -13.63 -1.59 17.87
CA SER A 92 -13.36 -0.95 19.15
C SER A 92 -14.10 0.38 19.30
N ILE A 93 -14.16 1.21 18.25
CA ILE A 93 -14.88 2.49 18.24
C ILE A 93 -16.37 2.27 18.51
N TYR A 94 -16.97 1.25 17.87
CA TYR A 94 -18.35 0.88 18.12
C TYR A 94 -18.57 0.43 19.57
N ASN A 95 -17.69 -0.41 20.13
CA ASN A 95 -17.85 -0.94 21.48
C ASN A 95 -17.55 0.09 22.58
N CYS A 96 -16.72 1.11 22.31
CA CYS A 96 -16.46 2.19 23.26
C CYS A 96 -17.73 2.96 23.64
N GLN A 97 -18.75 2.94 22.79
CA GLN A 97 -20.01 3.67 23.03
C GLN A 97 -20.75 3.21 24.29
N ARG A 98 -20.51 1.99 24.78
CA ARG A 98 -21.11 1.53 26.04
C ARG A 98 -20.61 2.27 27.27
N PHE A 99 -19.51 3.03 27.16
CA PHE A 99 -18.93 3.82 28.25
C PHE A 99 -19.29 5.31 28.14
N ASP A 100 -20.02 5.71 27.10
CA ASP A 100 -20.39 7.09 26.81
C ASP A 100 -21.91 7.26 26.91
N HIS A 101 -22.37 7.90 27.99
CA HIS A 101 -23.79 8.09 28.27
C HIS A 101 -24.36 9.40 27.70
N ASN A 102 -23.60 10.11 26.87
CA ASN A 102 -24.11 11.31 26.21
C ASN A 102 -25.26 10.98 25.26
N PRO A 103 -26.27 11.85 25.15
CA PRO A 103 -27.34 11.66 24.17
C PRO A 103 -26.78 11.64 22.75
N ASN A 104 -27.32 10.77 21.90
CA ASN A 104 -26.92 10.60 20.50
C ASN A 104 -25.49 10.10 20.22
N SER A 105 -24.60 9.91 21.22
CA SER A 105 -23.22 9.45 21.04
C SER A 105 -23.12 8.21 20.12
N SER A 106 -23.92 7.20 20.42
CA SER A 106 -24.00 5.95 19.66
C SER A 106 -24.51 6.14 18.24
N LYS A 107 -25.42 7.08 18.00
CA LYS A 107 -25.97 7.38 16.67
C LYS A 107 -24.93 8.11 15.83
N GLU A 108 -24.29 9.13 16.39
CA GLU A 108 -23.23 9.90 15.74
C GLU A 108 -22.04 9.00 15.39
N THR A 109 -21.61 8.15 16.32
CA THR A 109 -20.53 7.19 16.07
C THR A 109 -20.87 6.22 14.94
N LYS A 110 -22.11 5.72 14.85
CA LYS A 110 -22.54 4.87 13.72
C LYS A 110 -22.47 5.62 12.39
N ILE A 111 -22.90 6.87 12.34
CA ILE A 111 -22.81 7.71 11.13
C ILE A 111 -21.35 7.90 10.73
N VAL A 112 -20.48 8.26 11.69
CA VAL A 112 -19.04 8.42 11.44
C VAL A 112 -18.41 7.12 10.94
N LEU A 113 -18.73 5.97 11.55
CA LEU A 113 -18.23 4.66 11.10
C LEU A 113 -18.66 4.34 9.67
N VAL A 114 -19.92 4.61 9.30
CA VAL A 114 -20.41 4.42 7.92
C VAL A 114 -19.64 5.30 6.94
N ILE A 115 -19.42 6.58 7.28
CA ILE A 115 -18.66 7.51 6.46
C ILE A 115 -17.21 7.04 6.30
N VAL A 116 -16.55 6.66 7.40
CA VAL A 116 -15.16 6.17 7.39
C VAL A 116 -15.03 4.91 6.54
N ILE A 117 -15.93 3.94 6.70
CA ILE A 117 -15.94 2.71 5.89
C ILE A 117 -16.19 3.04 4.42
N PHE A 118 -17.13 3.94 4.11
CA PHE A 118 -17.39 4.35 2.74
C PHE A 118 -16.18 5.03 2.08
N ILE A 119 -15.54 5.98 2.78
CA ILE A 119 -14.31 6.64 2.31
C ILE A 119 -13.17 5.65 2.13
N MET A 120 -13.04 4.68 3.05
CA MET A 120 -12.05 3.62 2.94
C MET A 120 -12.30 2.75 1.69
N LEU A 121 -13.55 2.35 1.43
CA LEU A 121 -13.88 1.53 0.27
C LEU A 121 -13.68 2.30 -1.05
N ILE A 122 -14.16 3.53 -1.15
CA ILE A 122 -14.07 4.34 -2.38
C ILE A 122 -12.61 4.67 -2.74
N THR A 123 -11.70 4.71 -1.77
CA THR A 123 -10.28 4.95 -2.01
C THR A 123 -9.49 3.65 -2.22
N CYS A 124 -9.73 2.61 -1.42
CA CYS A 124 -8.99 1.35 -1.52
C CYS A 124 -9.36 0.54 -2.77
N ILE A 125 -10.62 0.51 -3.18
CA ILE A 125 -11.08 -0.30 -4.33
C ILE A 125 -10.39 0.13 -5.65
N PRO A 126 -10.35 1.43 -6.03
CA PRO A 126 -9.63 1.86 -7.23
C PRO A 126 -8.13 1.56 -7.19
N ILE A 127 -7.49 1.75 -6.03
CA ILE A 127 -6.06 1.43 -5.85
C ILE A 127 -5.81 -0.06 -6.08
N MET A 128 -6.66 -0.93 -5.53
CA MET A 128 -6.60 -2.37 -5.78
C MET A 128 -6.85 -2.70 -7.25
N ALA A 129 -7.84 -2.08 -7.90
CA ALA A 129 -8.14 -2.31 -9.30
C ALA A 129 -6.95 -1.98 -10.22
N ILE A 130 -6.25 -0.87 -9.97
CA ILE A 130 -5.02 -0.53 -10.70
C ILE A 130 -3.92 -1.56 -10.40
N GLY A 131 -3.75 -1.96 -9.13
CA GLY A 131 -2.81 -3.01 -8.74
C GLY A 131 -3.02 -4.32 -9.51
N TYR A 132 -4.26 -4.82 -9.55
CA TYR A 132 -4.63 -6.09 -10.18
C TYR A 132 -4.79 -6.05 -11.70
N SER A 133 -4.81 -4.87 -12.32
CA SER A 133 -4.86 -4.76 -13.78
C SER A 133 -3.73 -5.55 -14.45
N THR A 134 -3.99 -6.17 -15.60
CA THR A 134 -2.94 -6.86 -16.35
C THR A 134 -2.21 -5.88 -17.26
N THR A 135 -0.90 -6.03 -17.40
CA THR A 135 -0.12 -5.22 -18.34
C THR A 135 -0.38 -5.71 -19.76
N LYS A 136 -0.98 -4.88 -20.61
CA LYS A 136 -1.14 -5.14 -22.04
C LYS A 136 -0.23 -4.23 -22.83
N VAL A 137 0.63 -4.81 -23.66
CA VAL A 137 1.49 -4.09 -24.60
C VAL A 137 0.89 -4.20 -25.99
N THR A 138 0.66 -3.05 -26.63
CA THR A 138 0.13 -2.95 -27.99
C THR A 138 1.10 -2.13 -28.82
N ILE A 139 1.64 -2.72 -29.88
CA ILE A 139 2.59 -2.06 -30.78
C ILE A 139 1.80 -1.52 -31.98
N THR A 140 1.84 -0.22 -32.20
CA THR A 140 1.28 0.47 -33.37
C THR A 140 2.40 0.83 -34.34
N ASP A 141 2.07 1.46 -35.48
CA ASP A 141 3.08 1.86 -36.47
C ASP A 141 4.10 2.84 -35.89
N THR A 142 3.64 3.79 -35.06
CA THR A 142 4.44 4.89 -34.52
C THR A 142 4.86 4.73 -33.05
N SER A 143 4.23 3.84 -32.28
CA SER A 143 4.42 3.80 -30.82
C SER A 143 4.19 2.42 -30.20
N ILE A 144 4.79 2.20 -29.04
CA ILE A 144 4.45 1.10 -28.12
C ILE A 144 3.54 1.66 -27.04
N LYS A 145 2.30 1.16 -26.97
CA LYS A 145 1.32 1.53 -25.96
C LYS A 145 1.25 0.48 -24.87
N ILE A 146 1.39 0.90 -23.63
CA ILE A 146 1.33 0.05 -22.44
C ILE A 146 0.07 0.46 -21.66
N SER A 147 -0.80 -0.52 -21.38
CA SER A 147 -1.98 -0.31 -20.52
C SER A 147 -1.93 -1.28 -19.35
N SER A 148 -1.87 -0.73 -18.13
CA SER A 148 -1.73 -1.52 -16.89
C SER A 148 -2.37 -0.78 -15.71
N GLY A 149 -3.56 -0.22 -15.92
CA GLY A 149 -4.22 0.71 -14.98
C GLY A 149 -3.56 2.10 -14.92
N VAL A 150 -2.24 2.16 -15.07
CA VAL A 150 -1.49 3.34 -15.52
C VAL A 150 -1.11 3.09 -16.99
N ASN A 151 -1.29 4.10 -17.84
CA ASN A 151 -0.98 4.00 -19.26
C ASN A 151 0.34 4.69 -19.59
N ALA A 152 1.06 4.18 -20.58
CA ALA A 152 2.19 4.85 -21.18
C ALA A 152 2.22 4.65 -22.70
N SER A 153 2.87 5.57 -23.39
CA SER A 153 3.10 5.52 -24.83
C SER A 153 4.56 5.87 -25.06
N ILE A 154 5.28 5.00 -25.77
CA ILE A 154 6.68 5.16 -26.14
C ILE A 154 6.72 5.35 -27.66
N THR A 155 7.15 6.51 -28.14
CA THR A 155 7.30 6.74 -29.58
C THR A 155 8.54 6.00 -30.09
N LYS A 156 8.44 5.33 -31.24
CA LYS A 156 9.49 4.43 -31.74
C LYS A 156 10.80 5.17 -32.07
N ASP A 157 10.72 6.41 -32.57
CA ASP A 157 11.88 7.26 -32.90
C ASP A 157 12.75 7.61 -31.68
N LYS A 158 12.20 7.48 -30.48
CA LYS A 158 12.88 7.76 -29.21
C LYS A 158 13.59 6.54 -28.63
N ILE A 159 13.35 5.35 -29.18
CA ILE A 159 13.92 4.09 -28.68
C ILE A 159 15.37 3.96 -29.14
N LYS A 160 16.30 3.87 -28.19
CA LYS A 160 17.72 3.59 -28.45
C LYS A 160 17.99 2.09 -28.51
N SER A 161 17.39 1.32 -27.61
CA SER A 161 17.54 -0.13 -27.57
C SER A 161 16.37 -0.77 -26.83
N VAL A 162 16.14 -2.03 -27.17
CA VAL A 162 15.25 -2.95 -26.46
C VAL A 162 16.07 -4.18 -26.12
N SER A 163 16.08 -4.61 -24.87
CA SER A 163 16.82 -5.80 -24.45
C SER A 163 16.07 -6.58 -23.37
N LEU A 164 16.44 -7.86 -23.22
CA LEU A 164 15.94 -8.71 -22.16
C LEU A 164 17.02 -8.84 -21.07
N VAL A 165 16.74 -8.33 -19.88
CA VAL A 165 17.68 -8.33 -18.74
C VAL A 165 17.15 -9.17 -17.59
N ASN A 166 18.01 -9.90 -16.88
CA ASN A 166 17.59 -10.72 -15.75
C ASN A 166 17.43 -9.92 -14.44
N GLU A 167 18.11 -8.79 -14.34
CA GLU A 167 18.11 -7.91 -13.18
C GLU A 167 17.96 -6.46 -13.64
N MET A 168 17.37 -5.62 -12.77
CA MET A 168 17.30 -4.18 -12.98
C MET A 168 18.08 -3.43 -11.91
N PRO A 169 18.51 -2.18 -12.17
CA PRO A 169 19.04 -1.30 -11.14
C PRO A 169 18.07 -1.19 -9.96
N LYS A 170 18.60 -1.16 -8.74
CA LYS A 170 17.77 -1.16 -7.53
C LYS A 170 16.83 0.03 -7.51
N ILE A 171 15.58 -0.21 -7.14
CA ILE A 171 14.58 0.85 -6.94
C ILE A 171 14.96 1.67 -5.71
N LEU A 172 15.17 2.97 -5.87
CA LEU A 172 15.44 3.91 -4.79
C LEU A 172 14.14 4.48 -4.23
N ILE A 173 13.31 5.05 -5.10
CA ILE A 173 12.05 5.70 -4.69
C ILE A 173 10.99 5.61 -5.78
N ARG A 174 9.74 5.42 -5.36
CA ARG A 174 8.55 5.60 -6.20
C ARG A 174 8.20 7.08 -6.25
N THR A 175 8.21 7.66 -7.45
CA THR A 175 7.82 9.06 -7.69
C THR A 175 6.36 9.20 -8.16
N GLY A 176 5.72 8.10 -8.57
CA GLY A 176 4.28 8.05 -8.88
C GLY A 176 3.78 6.63 -9.17
N GLY A 177 2.47 6.42 -9.06
CA GLY A 177 1.83 5.12 -9.32
C GLY A 177 1.70 4.24 -8.07
N ILE A 178 1.78 2.92 -8.23
CA ILE A 178 1.46 1.92 -7.19
C ILE A 178 2.64 0.99 -6.94
N ASP A 179 2.92 0.74 -5.66
CA ASP A 179 3.81 -0.31 -5.17
C ASP A 179 3.02 -1.22 -4.22
N MET A 180 2.84 -2.48 -4.61
CA MET A 180 2.24 -3.54 -3.80
C MET A 180 3.23 -4.69 -3.63
N GLY A 181 4.51 -4.38 -3.43
CA GLY A 181 5.56 -5.36 -3.26
C GLY A 181 5.98 -5.99 -4.59
N ARG A 182 5.30 -7.05 -5.04
CA ARG A 182 5.64 -7.74 -6.31
C ARG A 182 5.12 -7.03 -7.54
N VAL A 183 4.08 -6.22 -7.37
CA VAL A 183 3.49 -5.43 -8.44
C VAL A 183 3.92 -3.98 -8.26
N GLN A 184 4.64 -3.45 -9.25
CA GLN A 184 5.18 -2.09 -9.23
C GLN A 184 4.89 -1.42 -10.57
N LYS A 185 4.02 -0.41 -10.54
CA LYS A 185 3.50 0.25 -11.75
C LYS A 185 3.57 1.75 -11.60
N GLY A 186 4.14 2.46 -12.58
CA GLY A 186 4.22 3.92 -12.58
C GLY A 186 5.64 4.44 -12.67
N SER A 187 5.92 5.57 -12.02
CA SER A 187 7.19 6.31 -12.14
C SER A 187 8.09 6.06 -10.95
N TYR A 188 9.36 5.77 -11.22
CA TYR A 188 10.35 5.40 -10.22
C TYR A 188 11.70 6.05 -10.53
N SER A 189 12.48 6.27 -9.49
CA SER A 189 13.92 6.53 -9.59
C SER A 189 14.66 5.29 -9.13
N LEU A 190 15.58 4.82 -9.96
CA LEU A 190 16.46 3.70 -9.69
C LEU A 190 17.88 4.20 -9.38
N GLU A 191 18.76 3.30 -9.00
CA GLU A 191 20.20 3.60 -8.88
C GLU A 191 20.78 4.15 -10.19
N ASN A 192 21.92 4.84 -10.08
CA ASN A 192 22.59 5.53 -11.20
C ASN A 192 21.75 6.66 -11.84
N ASP A 193 20.88 7.29 -11.04
CA ASP A 193 20.00 8.42 -11.45
C ASP A 193 19.05 8.09 -12.62
N ILE A 194 18.70 6.80 -12.77
CA ILE A 194 17.77 6.34 -13.81
C ILE A 194 16.34 6.69 -13.41
N LYS A 195 15.69 7.55 -14.20
CA LYS A 195 14.24 7.82 -14.12
C LYS A 195 13.51 6.82 -15.01
N ALA A 196 12.83 5.86 -14.40
CA ALA A 196 12.17 4.78 -15.09
C ALA A 196 10.65 4.80 -14.94
N LYS A 197 9.95 4.25 -15.94
CA LYS A 197 8.59 3.76 -15.76
C LYS A 197 8.59 2.24 -15.64
N LEU A 198 8.00 1.75 -14.56
CA LEU A 198 7.91 0.34 -14.23
C LEU A 198 6.50 -0.17 -14.54
N PHE A 199 6.42 -1.38 -15.10
CA PHE A 199 5.19 -2.13 -15.35
C PHE A 199 5.39 -3.58 -14.94
N LEU A 200 5.69 -3.77 -13.66
CA LEU A 200 6.15 -5.04 -13.12
C LEU A 200 5.03 -5.82 -12.45
N ALA A 201 4.99 -7.12 -12.70
CA ALA A 201 4.15 -8.09 -12.00
C ALA A 201 4.96 -9.13 -11.20
N SER A 202 6.29 -9.08 -11.27
CA SER A 202 7.22 -9.89 -10.49
C SER A 202 8.47 -9.07 -10.11
N LYS A 203 9.12 -9.43 -8.99
CA LYS A 203 10.46 -8.92 -8.63
C LYS A 203 11.59 -9.72 -9.28
N GLU A 204 11.25 -10.88 -9.83
CA GLU A 204 12.19 -11.76 -10.50
C GLU A 204 12.12 -11.51 -12.00
N GLY A 205 13.29 -11.57 -12.65
CA GLY A 205 13.39 -11.46 -14.09
C GLY A 205 12.80 -12.67 -14.84
N PRO A 206 12.86 -12.65 -16.17
CA PRO A 206 13.46 -11.57 -16.97
C PRO A 206 12.58 -10.32 -17.03
N PHE A 207 13.20 -9.20 -17.43
CA PHE A 207 12.58 -7.90 -17.64
C PHE A 207 12.88 -7.42 -19.06
N ILE A 208 11.88 -6.87 -19.73
CA ILE A 208 12.07 -6.11 -20.97
C ILE A 208 12.52 -4.71 -20.57
N GLU A 209 13.74 -4.34 -20.95
CA GLU A 209 14.28 -3.00 -20.84
C GLU A 209 14.14 -2.27 -22.17
N ILE A 210 13.55 -1.07 -22.14
CA ILE A 210 13.51 -0.15 -23.28
C ILE A 210 14.20 1.14 -22.86
N ILE A 211 15.30 1.48 -23.53
CA ILE A 211 16.09 2.69 -23.25
C ILE A 211 15.70 3.79 -24.24
N LEU A 212 15.46 4.99 -23.73
CA LEU A 212 15.10 6.16 -24.54
C LEU A 212 16.21 7.24 -24.56
N ASP A 213 16.12 8.12 -25.56
CA ASP A 213 16.93 9.36 -25.66
C ASP A 213 16.42 10.50 -24.77
N SER A 214 15.28 10.31 -24.10
CA SER A 214 14.51 11.33 -23.39
C SER A 214 14.12 10.84 -22.00
N SER A 215 13.55 11.72 -21.16
CA SER A 215 13.08 11.35 -19.82
C SER A 215 11.59 10.95 -19.85
N PRO A 216 11.16 9.84 -19.22
CA PRO A 216 11.97 8.86 -18.47
C PRO A 216 12.88 8.07 -19.41
N SER A 217 14.12 7.84 -18.98
CA SER A 217 15.16 7.22 -19.80
C SER A 217 14.98 5.71 -19.95
N HIS A 218 14.24 5.06 -19.04
CA HIS A 218 14.03 3.61 -19.08
C HIS A 218 12.57 3.25 -18.89
N TYR A 219 12.17 2.15 -19.54
CA TYR A 219 10.96 1.42 -19.23
C TYR A 219 11.33 -0.02 -18.90
N TYR A 220 10.77 -0.55 -17.82
CA TYR A 220 10.89 -1.97 -17.47
C TYR A 220 9.52 -2.63 -17.42
N ILE A 221 9.39 -3.75 -18.13
CA ILE A 221 8.15 -4.52 -18.22
C ILE A 221 8.46 -5.97 -17.88
N ASN A 222 7.68 -6.57 -16.98
CA ASN A 222 7.65 -8.03 -16.85
C ASN A 222 6.26 -8.53 -16.48
N TYR A 223 6.10 -9.83 -16.61
CA TYR A 223 4.89 -10.55 -16.27
C TYR A 223 5.17 -11.48 -15.10
N LYS A 224 4.10 -11.96 -14.46
CA LYS A 224 4.21 -12.99 -13.42
C LYS A 224 4.82 -14.29 -13.97
N ASP A 225 4.54 -14.58 -15.23
CA ASP A 225 5.11 -15.71 -15.97
C ASP A 225 6.18 -15.18 -16.94
N SER A 226 7.41 -15.67 -16.77
CA SER A 226 8.56 -15.32 -17.60
C SER A 226 8.33 -15.63 -19.07
N LYS A 227 7.53 -16.65 -19.40
CA LYS A 227 7.17 -16.98 -20.78
C LYS A 227 6.45 -15.84 -21.48
N ASN A 228 5.52 -15.17 -20.77
CA ASN A 228 4.80 -14.02 -21.32
C ASN A 228 5.73 -12.81 -21.51
N THR A 229 6.71 -12.64 -20.63
CA THR A 229 7.75 -11.62 -20.83
C THR A 229 8.55 -11.89 -22.11
N ASN A 230 9.01 -13.12 -22.31
CA ASN A 230 9.77 -13.50 -23.51
C ASN A 230 8.92 -13.33 -24.78
N THR A 231 7.69 -13.84 -24.81
CA THR A 231 6.80 -13.66 -25.97
C THR A 231 6.57 -12.18 -26.28
N THR A 232 6.35 -11.35 -25.26
CA THR A 232 6.15 -9.91 -25.46
C THR A 232 7.42 -9.22 -25.98
N TYR A 233 8.61 -9.65 -25.53
CA TYR A 233 9.88 -9.16 -26.04
C TYR A 233 10.04 -9.48 -27.54
N GLU A 234 9.83 -10.74 -27.93
CA GLU A 234 9.89 -11.17 -29.32
C GLU A 234 8.90 -10.39 -30.20
N ASP A 235 7.67 -10.17 -29.72
CA ASP A 235 6.67 -9.37 -30.43
C ASP A 235 7.12 -7.91 -30.64
N ILE A 236 7.84 -7.32 -29.67
CA ILE A 236 8.39 -5.97 -29.76
C ILE A 236 9.49 -5.93 -30.82
N ILE A 237 10.48 -6.81 -30.73
CA ILE A 237 11.63 -6.83 -31.67
C ILE A 237 11.14 -7.04 -33.11
N ASN A 238 10.27 -8.02 -33.34
CA ASN A 238 9.75 -8.35 -34.67
C ASN A 238 8.95 -7.19 -35.32
N LYS A 239 8.29 -6.34 -34.53
CA LYS A 239 7.48 -5.21 -35.04
C LYS A 239 8.22 -3.87 -35.07
N LEU A 240 9.42 -3.82 -34.50
CA LEU A 240 10.29 -2.66 -34.59
C LEU A 240 11.31 -2.78 -35.73
N ASP A 241 11.39 -3.93 -36.41
CA ASP A 241 12.38 -4.23 -37.45
C ASP A 241 13.83 -3.92 -36.99
N LEU A 242 14.12 -4.04 -35.69
CA LEU A 242 15.42 -3.66 -35.12
C LEU A 242 16.57 -4.61 -35.50
N ASP A 243 16.28 -5.71 -36.19
CA ASP A 243 17.24 -6.72 -36.65
C ASP A 243 17.12 -7.04 -38.16
N LYS A 244 16.72 -6.07 -39.00
CA LYS A 244 16.83 -6.16 -40.48
C LYS A 244 17.65 -5.02 -41.08
#